data_AF-A0A316I811-F1
#
_entry.id   AF-A0A316I811-F1
#
_cell.length_a   1.000
_cell.length_b   1.000
_cell.length_c   1.000
_cell.angle_alpha   90.00
_cell.angle_beta   90.00
_cell.angle_gamma   90.00
#
_symmetry.space_group_name_H-M   'P 1'
#
loop_
_entity.id
_entity.type
_entity.pdbx_description
1 polymer ?
#
loop_
_entity_poly.entity_id
_entity_poly.type
_entity_poly.pdbx_seq_one_letter_code
_entity_poly.pdbx_strand_id
1 'polypeptide(L)'
;MCYPVVGGTHSNAMRACQELGAVGGKFDSLSDNPQWACPANYAPVVATAYGVWCGTEVKWEKEFSNYCVMRNHTGSVFAFS
;
A
#
# COMPACT_ATOMS: atom_id res chain seq x y z
N MET A 1 12.35 -0.88 1.25
CA MET A 1 13.32 -0.64 0.16
C MET A 1 13.10 -1.69 -0.92
N CYS A 2 13.04 -1.29 -2.20
CA CYS A 2 12.70 -2.21 -3.31
C CYS A 2 13.84 -2.47 -4.31
N TYR A 3 14.89 -1.66 -4.30
CA TYR A 3 16.03 -1.76 -5.21
C TYR A 3 17.30 -1.27 -4.52
N PRO A 4 18.50 -1.84 -4.78
CA PRO A 4 18.77 -3.00 -5.65
C PRO A 4 18.39 -4.36 -5.04
N VAL A 5 18.23 -4.41 -3.72
CA VAL A 5 17.76 -5.58 -2.98
C VAL A 5 16.52 -5.19 -2.19
N VAL A 6 15.52 -6.06 -2.19
CA VAL A 6 14.31 -5.88 -1.38
C VAL A 6 14.67 -6.04 0.09
N GLY A 7 14.27 -5.08 0.94
CA GLY A 7 14.52 -5.14 2.37
C GLY A 7 13.76 -4.08 3.17
N GLY A 8 14.00 -4.07 4.49
CA GLY A 8 13.31 -3.24 5.48
C GLY A 8 12.51 -4.09 6.47
N THR A 9 11.72 -3.42 7.31
CA THR A 9 10.92 -4.06 8.37
C THR A 9 9.56 -4.56 7.90
N HIS A 10 9.22 -4.35 6.61
CA HIS A 10 7.95 -4.78 6.05
C HIS A 10 7.89 -6.31 5.96
N SER A 11 6.95 -6.95 6.68
CA SER A 11 6.82 -8.41 6.77
C SER A 11 6.72 -9.10 5.40
N ASN A 12 6.00 -8.48 4.46
CA ASN A 12 5.88 -8.94 3.06
C ASN A 12 6.54 -8.00 2.03
N ALA A 13 7.75 -7.50 2.31
CA ALA A 13 8.43 -6.50 1.48
C ALA A 13 8.48 -6.84 -0.01
N MET A 14 8.76 -8.10 -0.36
CA MET A 14 8.86 -8.54 -1.76
C MET A 14 7.55 -8.36 -2.52
N ARG A 15 6.42 -8.75 -1.90
CA ARG A 15 5.11 -8.61 -2.52
C ARG A 15 4.67 -7.15 -2.61
N ALA A 16 4.91 -6.36 -1.57
CA ALA A 16 4.67 -4.92 -1.58
C ALA A 16 5.42 -4.22 -2.73
N CYS A 17 6.71 -4.54 -2.92
CA CYS A 17 7.50 -4.00 -4.01
C CYS A 17 7.00 -4.41 -5.40
N GLN A 18 6.51 -5.65 -5.57
CA GLN A 18 5.91 -6.11 -6.84
C GLN A 18 4.63 -5.35 -7.17
N GLU A 19 3.72 -5.21 -6.19
CA GLU A 19 2.44 -4.53 -6.38
C GLU A 19 2.63 -3.04 -6.65
N LEU A 20 3.48 -2.36 -5.87
CA LEU A 20 3.82 -0.97 -6.10
C LEU A 20 4.58 -0.77 -7.43
N GLY A 21 5.40 -1.75 -7.81
CA GLY A 21 6.08 -1.79 -9.11
C GLY A 21 5.12 -1.90 -10.29
N ALA A 22 4.08 -2.73 -10.19
CA ALA A 22 3.08 -2.90 -11.25
C ALA A 22 2.31 -1.60 -11.57
N VAL A 23 2.19 -0.70 -10.58
CA VAL A 23 1.56 0.62 -10.75
C VAL A 23 2.58 1.76 -10.91
N GLY A 24 3.86 1.44 -11.06
CA GLY A 24 4.92 2.43 -11.26
C GLY A 24 5.08 3.41 -10.09
N GLY A 25 4.84 2.97 -8.85
CA GLY A 25 4.94 3.82 -7.66
C GLY A 25 3.74 4.73 -7.40
N LYS A 26 2.68 4.63 -8.22
CA LYS A 26 1.45 5.43 -8.07
C LYS A 26 0.48 4.75 -7.10
N PHE A 27 0.53 5.14 -5.83
CA PHE A 27 -0.31 4.55 -4.78
C PHE A 27 -1.82 4.64 -5.07
N ASP A 28 -2.29 5.73 -5.68
CA ASP A 28 -3.71 5.88 -6.07
C ASP A 28 -4.14 4.98 -7.24
N SER A 29 -3.19 4.35 -7.93
CA SER A 29 -3.45 3.37 -8.98
C SER A 29 -3.47 1.93 -8.45
N LEU A 30 -3.25 1.72 -7.15
CA LEU A 30 -3.55 0.43 -6.50
C LEU A 30 -5.07 0.20 -6.54
N SER A 31 -5.46 -1.06 -6.67
CA SER A 31 -6.85 -1.43 -6.95
C SER A 31 -7.36 -2.49 -5.99
N ASP A 32 -8.63 -2.36 -5.63
CA ASP A 32 -9.34 -3.31 -4.78
C ASP A 32 -9.36 -4.71 -5.38
N ASN A 33 -9.32 -5.73 -4.53
CA ASN A 33 -9.72 -7.08 -4.91
C ASN A 33 -11.25 -7.18 -4.84
N PRO A 34 -11.96 -7.39 -5.99
CA PRO A 34 -13.41 -7.43 -6.01
C PRO A 34 -14.01 -8.65 -5.27
N GLN A 35 -13.20 -9.67 -4.98
CA GLN A 35 -13.63 -10.84 -4.21
C GLN A 35 -13.51 -10.64 -2.69
N TRP A 36 -12.88 -9.55 -2.25
CA TRP A 36 -12.71 -9.26 -0.83
C TRP A 36 -13.87 -8.41 -0.32
N ALA A 37 -14.71 -9.00 0.54
CA ALA A 37 -15.76 -8.28 1.24
C ALA A 37 -15.23 -7.63 2.53
N CYS A 38 -15.47 -6.33 2.70
CA CYS A 38 -15.17 -5.61 3.93
C CYS A 38 -16.44 -5.26 4.72
N PRO A 39 -16.37 -5.28 6.07
CA PRO A 39 -17.45 -4.80 6.90
C PRO A 39 -17.70 -3.30 6.68
N ALA A 40 -18.95 -2.89 6.87
CA ALA A 40 -19.41 -1.51 6.66
C ALA A 40 -19.19 -0.60 7.90
N ASN A 41 -18.40 -1.03 8.88
CA ASN A 41 -18.12 -0.21 10.06
C ASN A 41 -17.24 1.00 9.67
N TYR A 42 -17.50 2.14 10.30
CA TYR A 42 -16.68 3.34 10.15
C TYR A 42 -15.71 3.44 11.32
N ALA A 43 -14.43 3.23 11.05
CA ALA A 43 -13.33 3.33 11.99
C ALA A 43 -12.10 3.79 11.20
N PRO A 44 -12.04 5.09 10.85
CA PRO A 44 -11.16 5.57 9.79
C PRO A 44 -9.69 5.37 10.13
N VAL A 45 -8.90 5.09 9.11
CA VAL A 45 -7.44 4.95 9.19
C VAL A 45 -6.78 5.78 8.10
N VAL A 46 -5.62 6.37 8.42
CA VAL A 46 -4.83 7.14 7.46
C VAL A 46 -3.59 6.34 7.09
N ALA A 47 -3.44 6.05 5.80
CA ALA A 47 -2.28 5.41 5.24
C ALA A 47 -1.32 6.48 4.70
N THR A 48 -0.07 6.45 5.12
CA THR A 48 0.94 7.42 4.69
C THR A 48 2.16 6.72 4.08
N ALA A 49 2.67 7.24 2.96
CA ALA A 49 3.92 6.81 2.36
C ALA A 49 4.80 8.02 2.03
N TYR A 50 6.04 7.96 2.51
CA TYR A 50 7.06 8.98 2.28
C TYR A 50 8.35 8.32 1.80
N GLY A 51 9.05 8.96 0.86
CA GLY A 51 10.35 8.50 0.42
C GLY A 51 10.61 8.81 -1.04
N VAL A 52 11.26 7.88 -1.73
CA VAL A 52 11.64 8.04 -3.14
C VAL A 52 11.28 6.78 -3.91
N TRP A 53 10.65 6.96 -5.06
CA TRP A 53 10.38 5.89 -6.03
C TRP A 53 11.02 6.24 -7.36
N CYS A 54 11.99 5.44 -7.81
CA CYS A 54 12.71 5.65 -9.08
C CYS A 54 13.20 7.09 -9.30
N GLY A 55 13.72 7.74 -8.24
CA GLY A 55 14.23 9.11 -8.28
C GLY A 55 13.16 10.20 -8.13
N THR A 56 11.88 9.85 -8.04
CA THR A 56 10.78 10.79 -7.78
C THR A 56 10.43 10.78 -6.30
N GLU A 57 10.31 11.97 -5.70
CA GLU A 57 9.85 12.09 -4.31
C GLU A 57 8.40 11.60 -4.20
N VAL A 58 8.15 10.79 -3.18
CA VAL A 58 6.84 10.30 -2.81
C VAL A 58 6.42 10.99 -1.52
N LYS A 59 5.30 11.69 -1.58
CA LYS A 59 4.55 12.19 -0.43
C LYS A 59 3.08 11.86 -0.66
N TRP A 60 2.63 10.74 -0.12
CA TRP A 60 1.29 10.23 -0.33
C TRP A 60 0.58 9.97 1.00
N GLU A 61 -0.68 10.36 1.06
CA GLU A 61 -1.56 10.15 2.20
C GLU A 61 -2.98 9.89 1.70
N LYS A 62 -3.69 8.94 2.32
CA LYS A 62 -5.10 8.66 2.04
C LYS A 62 -5.81 8.13 3.27
N GLU A 63 -6.98 8.69 3.55
CA GLU A 63 -7.90 8.17 4.56
C GLU A 63 -8.79 7.07 3.95
N PHE A 64 -8.99 6.00 4.71
CA PHE A 64 -9.90 4.91 4.39
C PHE A 64 -10.94 4.75 5.50
N SER A 65 -12.15 4.34 5.15
CA SER A 65 -13.28 4.19 6.08
C SER A 65 -13.03 3.18 7.21
N ASN A 66 -12.21 2.15 6.94
CA ASN A 66 -11.68 1.23 7.94
C ASN A 66 -10.43 0.50 7.44
N TYR A 67 -9.77 -0.22 8.35
CA TYR A 67 -8.57 -1.00 8.06
C TYR A 67 -8.77 -2.07 6.96
N CYS A 68 -9.94 -2.72 6.90
CA CYS A 68 -10.21 -3.70 5.86
C CYS A 68 -10.19 -3.06 4.48
N VAL A 69 -10.88 -1.92 4.33
CA VAL A 69 -10.93 -1.18 3.06
C VAL A 69 -9.54 -0.69 2.64
N MET A 70 -8.74 -0.18 3.59
CA MET A 70 -7.33 0.17 3.33
C MET A 70 -6.54 -1.03 2.80
N ARG A 71 -6.63 -2.18 3.47
CA ARG A 71 -5.89 -3.39 3.11
C ARG A 71 -6.36 -3.99 1.78
N ASN A 72 -7.65 -3.92 1.49
CA ASN A 72 -8.18 -4.37 0.20
C ASN A 72 -7.67 -3.49 -0.95
N HIS A 73 -7.69 -2.17 -0.76
CA HIS A 73 -7.27 -1.21 -1.79
C HIS A 73 -5.77 -1.22 -2.05
N THR A 74 -4.97 -1.31 -0.98
CA THR A 74 -3.52 -1.15 -1.05
C THR A 74 -2.76 -2.47 -1.09
N GLY A 75 -3.46 -3.60 -0.91
CA GLY A 75 -2.90 -4.93 -0.92
C GLY A 75 -1.80 -5.11 0.12
N SER A 76 -0.66 -5.63 -0.33
CA SER A 76 0.50 -5.92 0.51
C SER A 76 1.29 -4.66 0.86
N VAL A 77 1.07 -3.52 0.19
CA VAL A 77 1.83 -2.28 0.40
C VAL A 77 1.63 -1.70 1.81
N PHE A 78 0.43 -1.87 2.39
CA PHE A 78 0.13 -1.49 3.78
C PHE A 78 -0.22 -2.69 4.67
N ALA A 79 0.26 -3.90 4.32
CA ALA A 79 0.08 -5.10 5.12
C ALA A 79 1.25 -5.26 6.11
N PHE A 80 1.32 -4.37 7.10
CA PHE A 80 2.27 -4.46 8.22
C PHE A 80 1.67 -5.35 9.32
N SER A 81 2.43 -6.33 9.78
CA SER A 81 2.04 -7.32 10.80
C SER A 81 3.19 -7.54 11.76
#